data_AF-K7G020-F1
#
_entry.id   AF-K7G020-F1
#
_cell.length_a   1.000
_cell.length_b   1.000
_cell.length_c   1.000
_cell.angle_alpha   90.00
_cell.angle_beta   90.00
_cell.angle_gamma   90.00
#
_symmetry.space_group_name_H-M   'P 1'
#
loop_
_entity.id
_entity.type
_entity.pdbx_description
1 polymer ?
#
loop_
_entity_poly.entity_id
_entity_poly.type
_entity_poly.pdbx_seq_one_letter_code
_entity_poly.pdbx_strand_id
1 'polypeptide(L)'
;MFLKEAVIKTKKEMQRYLENELKRESEAAEQRMAHKLQRILMECALEKMQAVAAARKQERQAASQEMAKQQKKYTEQLLEAGHLANEMYQKNLDQLKDEKCYEMSVALDITQKENQAENEKQLKESEITHQAKYGEVMTCLIEKESQVQSLTQQLESMTAWKDNLEGEIEETRQSFQNYIDITFPTLAPGQADFILPFRKRLD
;
A
#
# COMPACT_ATOMS: atom_id res chain seq x y z
N MET A 1 -73.87 -60.08 -112.09
CA MET A 1 -73.27 -60.54 -110.82
C MET A 1 -72.08 -59.67 -110.38
N PHE A 2 -71.21 -59.24 -111.29
CA PHE A 2 -70.01 -58.42 -111.01
C PHE A 2 -70.22 -57.10 -110.23
N LEU A 3 -71.35 -56.39 -110.43
CA LEU A 3 -71.58 -55.08 -109.79
C LEU A 3 -71.85 -55.16 -108.27
N LYS A 4 -72.54 -56.21 -107.78
CA LYS A 4 -72.86 -56.34 -106.34
C LYS A 4 -71.63 -56.70 -105.50
N GLU A 5 -70.75 -57.52 -106.05
CA GLU A 5 -69.54 -58.01 -105.39
C GLU A 5 -68.46 -56.92 -105.31
N ALA A 6 -68.34 -56.12 -106.37
CA ALA A 6 -67.54 -54.89 -106.36
C ALA A 6 -68.00 -53.92 -105.25
N VAL A 7 -69.30 -53.66 -105.12
CA VAL A 7 -69.86 -52.76 -104.08
C VAL A 7 -69.57 -53.26 -102.67
N ILE A 8 -69.69 -54.56 -102.40
CA ILE A 8 -69.39 -55.15 -101.09
C ILE A 8 -67.90 -55.02 -100.76
N LYS A 9 -67.02 -55.29 -101.73
CA LYS A 9 -65.57 -55.16 -101.56
C LYS A 9 -65.17 -53.71 -101.31
N THR A 10 -65.68 -52.76 -102.09
CA THR A 10 -65.45 -51.32 -101.89
C THR A 10 -65.97 -50.83 -100.54
N LYS A 11 -67.13 -51.33 -100.07
CA LYS A 11 -67.66 -50.98 -98.73
C LYS A 11 -66.74 -51.48 -97.60
N LYS A 12 -66.21 -52.70 -97.73
CA LYS A 12 -65.29 -53.30 -96.74
C LYS A 12 -63.92 -52.59 -96.73
N GLU A 13 -63.41 -52.23 -97.90
CA GLU A 13 -62.19 -51.42 -98.03
C GLU A 13 -62.38 -50.02 -97.47
N MET A 14 -63.53 -49.39 -97.73
CA MET A 14 -63.88 -48.07 -97.18
C MET A 14 -64.04 -48.11 -95.65
N GLN A 15 -64.66 -49.15 -95.10
CA GLN A 15 -64.75 -49.34 -93.65
C GLN A 15 -63.38 -49.53 -93.00
N ARG A 16 -62.50 -50.35 -93.59
CA ARG A 16 -61.14 -50.55 -93.09
C ARG A 16 -60.29 -49.28 -93.19
N TYR A 17 -60.50 -48.47 -94.23
CA TYR A 17 -59.88 -47.15 -94.35
C TYR A 17 -60.36 -46.20 -93.24
N LEU A 18 -61.66 -46.13 -92.99
CA LEU A 18 -62.23 -45.32 -91.91
C LEU A 18 -61.73 -45.75 -90.52
N GLU A 19 -61.62 -47.06 -90.25
CA GLU A 19 -61.08 -47.59 -88.99
C GLU A 19 -59.59 -47.23 -88.81
N ASN A 20 -58.80 -47.31 -89.89
CA ASN A 20 -57.39 -46.93 -89.86
C ASN A 20 -57.21 -45.41 -89.67
N GLU A 21 -58.03 -44.59 -90.32
CA GLU A 21 -58.02 -43.14 -90.14
C GLU A 21 -58.46 -42.75 -88.72
N LEU A 22 -59.51 -43.38 -88.18
CA LEU A 22 -59.95 -43.17 -86.79
C LEU A 22 -58.84 -43.55 -85.79
N LYS A 23 -58.14 -44.67 -86.02
CA LYS A 23 -57.03 -45.09 -85.17
C LYS A 23 -55.86 -44.09 -85.22
N ARG A 24 -55.50 -43.61 -86.41
CA ARG A 24 -54.48 -42.57 -86.60
C ARG A 24 -54.87 -41.27 -85.89
N GLU A 25 -56.13 -40.86 -86.00
CA GLU A 25 -56.63 -39.67 -85.32
C GLU A 25 -56.59 -39.81 -83.79
N SER A 26 -56.97 -40.98 -83.27
CA SER A 26 -56.90 -41.32 -81.83
C SER A 26 -55.46 -41.29 -81.32
N GLU A 27 -54.52 -41.96 -81.99
CA GLU A 27 -53.10 -41.97 -81.62
C GLU A 27 -52.50 -40.55 -81.70
N ALA A 28 -52.85 -39.77 -82.72
CA ALA A 28 -52.43 -38.37 -82.81
C ALA A 28 -53.04 -37.51 -81.69
N ALA A 29 -54.28 -37.77 -81.26
CA ALA A 29 -54.90 -37.09 -80.13
C ALA A 29 -54.21 -37.43 -78.80
N GLU A 30 -53.88 -38.70 -78.58
CA GLU A 30 -53.12 -39.17 -77.41
C GLU A 30 -51.73 -38.55 -77.35
N GLN A 31 -50.99 -38.52 -78.45
CA GLN A 31 -49.67 -37.88 -78.52
C GLN A 31 -49.74 -36.38 -78.21
N ARG A 32 -50.74 -35.67 -78.77
CA ARG A 32 -50.98 -34.26 -78.45
C ARG A 32 -51.29 -34.07 -76.96
N MET A 33 -52.07 -34.97 -76.37
CA MET A 33 -52.43 -34.90 -74.95
C MET A 33 -51.23 -35.23 -74.04
N ALA A 34 -50.43 -36.25 -74.37
CA ALA A 34 -49.21 -36.60 -73.66
C ALA A 34 -48.19 -35.46 -73.68
N HIS A 35 -47.99 -34.83 -74.85
CA HIS A 35 -47.12 -33.66 -74.96
C HIS A 35 -47.62 -32.47 -74.13
N LYS A 36 -48.94 -32.21 -74.13
CA LYS A 36 -49.54 -31.16 -73.26
C LYS A 36 -49.31 -31.46 -71.78
N LEU A 37 -49.53 -32.70 -71.35
CA LEU A 37 -49.30 -33.13 -69.97
C LEU A 37 -47.83 -33.01 -69.58
N GLN A 38 -46.91 -33.44 -70.43
CA GLN A 38 -45.46 -33.30 -70.19
C GLN A 38 -45.05 -31.84 -70.03
N ARG A 39 -45.59 -30.96 -70.88
CA ARG A 39 -45.33 -29.52 -70.79
C ARG A 39 -45.85 -28.93 -69.47
N ILE A 40 -47.07 -29.26 -69.06
CA ILE A 40 -47.65 -28.82 -67.78
C ILE A 40 -46.83 -29.35 -66.60
N LEU A 41 -46.38 -30.61 -66.64
CA LEU A 41 -45.52 -31.19 -65.60
C LEU A 41 -44.19 -30.44 -65.48
N MET A 42 -43.59 -30.05 -66.61
CA MET A 42 -42.35 -29.28 -66.62
C MET A 42 -42.54 -27.86 -66.08
N GLU A 43 -43.62 -27.18 -66.48
CA GLU A 43 -44.01 -25.86 -65.95
C GLU A 43 -44.23 -25.93 -64.43
N CYS A 44 -45.00 -26.91 -63.95
CA CYS A 44 -45.25 -27.15 -62.52
C CYS A 44 -43.97 -27.48 -61.73
N ALA A 45 -43.06 -28.29 -62.31
CA ALA A 45 -41.78 -28.59 -61.67
C ALA A 45 -40.91 -27.33 -61.52
N LEU A 46 -40.89 -26.47 -62.54
CA LEU A 46 -40.17 -25.20 -62.52
C LEU A 46 -40.76 -24.23 -61.49
N GLU A 47 -42.09 -24.09 -61.45
CA GLU A 47 -42.79 -23.29 -60.44
C GLU A 47 -42.51 -23.79 -59.02
N LYS A 48 -42.54 -25.11 -58.80
CA LYS A 48 -42.19 -25.72 -57.51
C LYS A 48 -40.74 -25.40 -57.12
N MET A 49 -39.79 -25.51 -58.05
CA MET A 49 -38.40 -25.16 -57.78
C MET A 49 -38.25 -23.69 -57.39
N GLN A 50 -38.93 -22.78 -58.10
CA GLN A 50 -38.92 -21.35 -57.79
C GLN A 50 -39.56 -21.04 -56.44
N ALA A 51 -40.72 -21.65 -56.14
CA ALA A 51 -41.41 -21.49 -54.87
C ALA A 51 -40.56 -21.99 -53.69
N VAL A 52 -39.92 -23.16 -53.82
CA VAL A 52 -39.00 -23.69 -52.80
C VAL A 52 -37.77 -22.80 -52.63
N ALA A 53 -37.19 -22.30 -53.72
CA ALA A 53 -36.05 -21.40 -53.65
C ALA A 53 -36.40 -20.07 -52.95
N ALA A 54 -37.58 -19.52 -53.25
CA ALA A 54 -38.10 -18.32 -52.60
C ALA A 54 -38.36 -18.55 -51.10
N ALA A 55 -39.04 -19.65 -50.73
CA ALA A 55 -39.29 -20.01 -49.34
C ALA A 55 -37.98 -20.18 -48.55
N ARG A 56 -37.00 -20.91 -49.10
CA ARG A 56 -35.67 -21.07 -48.47
C ARG A 56 -34.92 -19.76 -48.32
N LYS A 57 -35.04 -18.85 -49.29
CA LYS A 57 -34.42 -17.52 -49.20
C LYS A 57 -35.06 -16.71 -48.06
N GLN A 58 -36.38 -16.76 -47.94
CA GLN A 58 -37.11 -16.08 -46.87
C GLN A 58 -36.78 -16.66 -45.49
N GLU A 59 -36.72 -17.99 -45.35
CA GLU A 59 -36.30 -18.66 -44.11
C GLU A 59 -34.88 -18.25 -43.70
N ARG A 60 -33.93 -18.24 -44.63
CA ARG A 60 -32.55 -17.81 -44.36
C ARG A 60 -32.49 -16.35 -43.93
N GLN A 61 -33.26 -15.48 -44.57
CA GLN A 61 -33.33 -14.06 -44.19
C GLN A 61 -33.93 -13.89 -42.79
N ALA A 62 -35.03 -14.57 -42.48
CA ALA A 62 -35.65 -14.54 -41.17
C ALA A 62 -34.70 -15.08 -40.08
N ALA A 63 -34.05 -16.21 -40.32
CA ALA A 63 -33.07 -16.79 -39.40
C ALA A 63 -31.88 -15.85 -39.16
N SER A 64 -31.36 -15.19 -40.21
CA SER A 64 -30.27 -14.22 -40.10
C SER A 64 -30.69 -12.98 -39.30
N GLN A 65 -31.89 -12.45 -39.53
CA GLN A 65 -32.42 -11.31 -38.77
C GLN A 65 -32.61 -11.66 -37.30
N GLU A 66 -33.15 -12.83 -37.00
CA GLU A 66 -33.36 -13.25 -35.62
C GLU A 66 -32.03 -13.50 -34.89
N MET A 67 -31.06 -14.11 -35.57
CA MET A 67 -29.71 -14.27 -35.04
C MET A 67 -29.06 -12.90 -34.74
N ALA A 68 -29.19 -11.92 -35.63
CA ALA A 68 -28.65 -10.59 -35.42
C ALA A 68 -29.30 -9.87 -34.21
N LYS A 69 -30.62 -10.03 -34.03
CA LYS A 69 -31.33 -9.49 -32.84
C LYS A 69 -30.84 -10.16 -31.56
N GLN A 70 -30.68 -11.49 -31.57
CA GLN A 70 -30.18 -12.21 -30.41
C GLN A 70 -28.74 -11.81 -30.08
N GLN A 71 -27.85 -11.73 -31.07
CA GLN A 71 -26.49 -11.25 -30.87
C GLN A 71 -26.46 -9.86 -30.24
N LYS A 72 -27.24 -8.91 -30.80
CA LYS A 72 -27.34 -7.56 -30.24
C LYS A 72 -27.79 -7.59 -28.77
N LYS A 73 -28.83 -8.36 -28.45
CA LYS A 73 -29.33 -8.51 -27.08
C LYS A 73 -28.27 -9.08 -26.14
N TYR A 74 -27.56 -10.13 -26.57
CA TYR A 74 -26.48 -10.71 -25.77
C TYR A 74 -25.33 -9.73 -25.55
N THR A 75 -24.95 -8.96 -26.58
CA THR A 75 -23.91 -7.94 -26.44
C THR A 75 -24.33 -6.84 -25.47
N GLU A 76 -25.58 -6.36 -25.54
CA GLU A 76 -26.13 -5.38 -24.60
C GLU A 76 -26.13 -5.91 -23.16
N GLN A 77 -26.56 -7.15 -22.95
CA GLN A 77 -26.52 -7.81 -21.63
C GLN A 77 -25.10 -7.97 -21.09
N LEU A 78 -24.14 -8.32 -21.93
CA LEU A 78 -22.74 -8.43 -21.53
C LEU A 78 -22.14 -7.06 -21.16
N LEU A 79 -22.47 -6.02 -21.90
CA LEU A 79 -22.04 -4.65 -21.59
C LEU A 79 -22.63 -4.18 -20.27
N GLU A 80 -23.93 -4.38 -20.04
CA GLU A 80 -24.60 -4.02 -18.79
C GLU A 80 -24.03 -4.78 -17.59
N ALA A 81 -23.83 -6.10 -17.72
CA ALA A 81 -23.19 -6.91 -16.69
C ALA A 81 -21.74 -6.46 -16.42
N GLY A 82 -21.00 -6.09 -17.48
CA GLY A 82 -19.65 -5.53 -17.36
C GLY A 82 -19.62 -4.19 -16.63
N HIS A 83 -20.55 -3.29 -16.94
CA HIS A 83 -20.69 -2.01 -16.23
C HIS A 83 -21.02 -2.21 -14.75
N LEU A 84 -21.99 -3.06 -14.43
CA LEU A 84 -22.36 -3.34 -13.04
C LEU A 84 -21.21 -3.98 -12.26
N ALA A 85 -20.51 -4.96 -12.86
CA ALA A 85 -19.34 -5.57 -12.23
C ALA A 85 -18.25 -4.54 -11.97
N ASN A 86 -17.96 -3.66 -12.93
CA ASN A 86 -16.96 -2.62 -12.78
C ASN A 86 -17.34 -1.61 -11.68
N GLU A 87 -18.60 -1.19 -11.61
CA GLU A 87 -19.09 -0.32 -10.52
C GLU A 87 -18.94 -0.96 -9.15
N MET A 88 -19.26 -2.26 -9.04
CA MET A 88 -19.07 -3.02 -7.79
C MET A 88 -17.60 -3.13 -7.42
N TYR A 89 -16.72 -3.43 -8.39
CA TYR A 89 -15.28 -3.47 -8.14
C TYR A 89 -14.74 -2.12 -7.70
N GLN A 90 -15.15 -1.03 -8.35
CA GLN A 90 -14.72 0.31 -7.98
C GLN A 90 -15.15 0.67 -6.56
N LYS A 91 -16.43 0.43 -6.21
CA LYS A 91 -16.93 0.65 -4.83
C LYS A 91 -16.15 -0.15 -3.80
N ASN A 92 -15.86 -1.42 -4.10
CA ASN A 92 -15.09 -2.28 -3.20
C ASN A 92 -13.65 -1.79 -3.05
N LEU A 93 -13.02 -1.32 -4.13
CA LEU A 93 -11.66 -0.75 -4.07
C LEU A 93 -11.63 0.54 -3.25
N ASP A 94 -12.61 1.41 -3.42
CA ASP A 94 -12.71 2.66 -2.66
C ASP A 94 -12.94 2.37 -1.17
N GLN A 95 -13.84 1.45 -0.84
CA GLN A 95 -14.04 0.98 0.55
C GLN A 95 -12.77 0.38 1.15
N LEU A 96 -12.09 -0.51 0.42
CA LEU A 96 -10.86 -1.14 0.89
C LEU A 96 -9.76 -0.10 1.14
N LYS A 97 -9.68 0.93 0.29
CA LYS A 97 -8.74 2.03 0.45
C LYS A 97 -9.03 2.80 1.75
N ASP A 98 -10.29 3.15 1.99
CA ASP A 98 -10.69 3.88 3.20
C ASP A 98 -10.44 3.06 4.47
N GLU A 99 -10.76 1.77 4.45
CA GLU A 99 -10.46 0.82 5.53
C GLU A 99 -8.96 0.74 5.81
N LYS A 100 -8.13 0.63 4.77
CA LYS A 100 -6.67 0.57 4.93
C LYS A 100 -6.07 1.88 5.44
N CYS A 101 -6.59 3.02 4.99
CA CYS A 101 -6.20 4.31 5.54
C CYS A 101 -6.55 4.43 7.02
N TYR A 102 -7.74 3.97 7.42
CA TYR A 102 -8.15 3.96 8.82
C TYR A 102 -7.29 3.03 9.67
N GLU A 103 -7.08 1.78 9.24
CA GLU A 103 -6.21 0.82 9.95
C GLU A 103 -4.80 1.38 10.16
N MET A 104 -4.23 2.02 9.13
CA MET A 104 -2.90 2.62 9.23
C MET A 104 -2.88 3.83 10.17
N SER A 105 -3.91 4.67 10.17
CA SER A 105 -4.04 5.78 11.13
C SER A 105 -4.08 5.27 12.57
N VAL A 106 -4.89 4.25 12.84
CA VAL A 106 -5.00 3.65 14.17
C VAL A 106 -3.67 3.05 14.62
N ALA A 107 -2.98 2.33 13.74
CA ALA A 107 -1.67 1.75 14.05
C ALA A 107 -0.63 2.84 14.37
N LEU A 108 -0.59 3.94 13.59
CA LEU A 108 0.29 5.07 13.85
C LEU A 108 -0.01 5.73 15.19
N ASP A 109 -1.28 5.97 15.52
CA ASP A 109 -1.69 6.56 16.80
C ASP A 109 -1.27 5.67 17.99
N ILE A 110 -1.41 4.35 17.87
CA ILE A 110 -0.98 3.39 18.90
C ILE A 110 0.53 3.47 19.08
N THR A 111 1.31 3.33 17.99
CA THR A 111 2.77 3.39 18.06
C THR A 111 3.28 4.72 18.60
N GLN A 112 2.63 5.84 18.22
CA GLN A 112 2.99 7.15 18.74
C GLN A 112 2.75 7.26 20.25
N LYS A 113 1.61 6.76 20.75
CA LYS A 113 1.32 6.75 22.19
C LYS A 113 2.25 5.84 22.97
N GLU A 114 2.57 4.66 22.45
CA GLU A 114 3.53 3.74 23.07
C GLU A 114 4.92 4.35 23.16
N ASN A 115 5.40 4.97 22.08
CA ASN A 115 6.69 5.66 22.07
C ASN A 115 6.71 6.86 23.04
N GLN A 116 5.62 7.64 23.12
CA GLN A 116 5.50 8.73 24.09
C GLN A 116 5.58 8.20 25.52
N ALA A 117 4.82 7.15 25.84
CA ALA A 117 4.82 6.54 27.17
C ALA A 117 6.19 5.96 27.56
N GLU A 118 6.88 5.28 26.63
CA GLU A 118 8.22 4.74 26.87
C GLU A 118 9.25 5.86 27.07
N ASN A 119 9.20 6.92 26.26
CA ASN A 119 10.07 8.08 26.43
C ASN A 119 9.85 8.78 27.77
N GLU A 120 8.58 8.96 28.19
CA GLU A 120 8.26 9.53 29.50
C GLU A 120 8.77 8.67 30.66
N LYS A 121 8.69 7.34 30.52
CA LYS A 121 9.23 6.40 31.49
C LYS A 121 10.75 6.50 31.59
N GLN A 122 11.45 6.49 30.45
CA GLN A 122 12.90 6.64 30.40
C GLN A 122 13.37 7.99 30.95
N LEU A 123 12.62 9.06 30.68
CA LEU A 123 12.90 10.39 31.24
C LEU A 123 12.80 10.36 32.77
N LYS A 124 11.70 9.81 33.32
CA LYS A 124 11.53 9.69 34.78
C LYS A 124 12.61 8.83 35.44
N GLU A 125 12.98 7.71 34.84
CA GLU A 125 14.07 6.85 35.34
C GLU A 125 15.42 7.58 35.33
N SER A 126 15.69 8.36 34.28
CA SER A 126 16.88 9.20 34.17
C SER A 126 16.90 10.31 35.22
N GLU A 127 15.77 11.01 35.41
CA GLU A 127 15.61 12.06 36.42
C GLU A 127 15.84 11.53 37.84
N ILE A 128 15.25 10.39 38.19
CA ILE A 128 15.45 9.75 39.51
C ILE A 128 16.93 9.43 39.71
N THR A 129 17.58 8.84 38.71
CA THR A 129 19.00 8.48 38.77
C THR A 129 19.88 9.73 38.91
N HIS A 130 19.58 10.79 38.16
CA HIS A 130 20.30 12.05 38.24
C HIS A 130 20.12 12.74 39.60
N GLN A 131 18.90 12.73 40.13
CA GLN A 131 18.58 13.31 41.43
C GLN A 131 19.32 12.57 42.57
N ALA A 132 19.39 11.23 42.50
CA ALA A 132 20.16 10.44 43.45
C ALA A 132 21.66 10.81 43.41
N LYS A 133 22.27 10.85 42.22
CA LYS A 133 23.67 11.26 42.03
C LYS A 133 23.93 12.68 42.54
N TYR A 134 23.00 13.60 42.29
CA TYR A 134 23.12 14.97 42.78
C TYR A 134 23.11 15.01 44.32
N GLY A 135 22.23 14.23 44.96
CA GLY A 135 22.18 14.09 46.41
C GLY A 135 23.48 13.53 47.01
N GLU A 136 24.07 12.51 46.39
CA GLU A 136 25.38 11.96 46.79
C GLU A 136 26.50 13.02 46.72
N VAL A 137 26.58 13.75 45.60
CA VAL A 137 27.59 14.81 45.42
C VAL A 137 27.39 15.93 46.43
N MET A 138 26.15 16.36 46.67
CA MET A 138 25.84 17.40 47.65
C MET A 138 26.25 16.98 49.07
N THR A 139 26.00 15.72 49.44
CA THR A 139 26.39 15.19 50.75
C THR A 139 27.92 15.17 50.89
N CYS A 140 28.64 14.68 49.88
CA CYS A 140 30.10 14.70 49.84
C CYS A 140 30.65 16.13 49.92
N LEU A 141 30.03 17.09 49.23
CA LEU A 141 30.43 18.50 49.27
C LEU A 141 30.33 19.06 50.70
N ILE A 142 29.19 18.87 51.37
CA ILE A 142 28.97 19.33 52.75
C ILE A 142 30.00 18.71 53.71
N GLU A 143 30.28 17.40 53.57
CA GLU A 143 31.29 16.73 54.38
C GLU A 143 32.69 17.32 54.17
N LYS A 144 33.06 17.61 52.91
CA LYS A 144 34.36 18.21 52.58
C LYS A 144 34.46 19.66 53.02
N GLU A 145 33.41 20.44 52.89
CA GLU A 145 33.35 21.81 53.41
C GLU A 145 33.52 21.83 54.94
N SER A 146 32.85 20.92 55.66
CA SER A 146 33.03 20.76 57.11
C SER A 146 34.46 20.37 57.49
N GLN A 147 35.08 19.45 56.74
CA GLN A 147 36.49 19.08 56.93
C GLN A 147 37.42 20.28 56.72
N VAL A 148 37.20 21.08 55.67
CA VAL A 148 37.99 22.29 55.39
C VAL A 148 37.82 23.32 56.50
N GLN A 149 36.60 23.54 57.00
CA GLN A 149 36.36 24.46 58.12
C GLN A 149 37.11 24.03 59.39
N SER A 150 37.04 22.74 59.75
CA SER A 150 37.76 22.18 60.89
C SER A 150 39.29 22.35 60.76
N LEU A 151 39.86 22.03 59.59
CA LEU A 151 41.28 22.22 59.32
C LEU A 151 41.69 23.69 59.39
N THR A 152 40.86 24.59 58.89
CA THR A 152 41.10 26.04 58.96
C THR A 152 41.17 26.50 60.41
N GLN A 153 40.24 26.07 61.26
CA GLN A 153 40.21 26.43 62.68
C GLN A 153 41.42 25.87 63.45
N GLN A 154 41.86 24.65 63.13
CA GLN A 154 43.08 24.08 63.69
C GLN A 154 44.31 24.91 63.28
N LEU A 155 44.39 25.33 62.01
CA LEU A 155 45.50 26.11 61.49
C LEU A 155 45.54 27.51 62.12
N GLU A 156 44.39 28.14 62.35
CA GLU A 156 44.28 29.40 63.10
C GLU A 156 44.78 29.25 64.53
N SER A 157 44.37 28.18 65.23
CA SER A 157 44.81 27.89 66.59
C SER A 157 46.32 27.66 66.66
N MET A 158 46.87 26.87 65.73
CA MET A 158 48.31 26.63 65.63
C MET A 158 49.08 27.92 65.33
N THR A 159 48.54 28.79 64.50
CA THR A 159 49.14 30.09 64.18
C THR A 159 49.18 30.98 65.41
N ALA A 160 48.08 31.06 66.17
CA ALA A 160 48.04 31.80 67.43
C ALA A 160 49.02 31.25 68.48
N TRP A 161 49.11 29.92 68.63
CA TRP A 161 50.09 29.28 69.51
C TRP A 161 51.53 29.59 69.09
N LYS A 162 51.81 29.51 67.78
CA LYS A 162 53.11 29.87 67.22
C LYS A 162 53.45 31.32 67.54
N ASP A 163 52.53 32.24 67.32
CA ASP A 163 52.77 33.68 67.51
C ASP A 163 52.96 34.03 69.00
N ASN A 164 52.24 33.37 69.91
CA ASN A 164 52.48 33.49 71.35
C ASN A 164 53.87 33.01 71.76
N LEU A 165 54.28 31.81 71.30
CA LEU A 165 55.61 31.25 71.57
C LEU A 165 56.71 32.14 70.98
N GLU A 166 56.51 32.68 69.78
CA GLU A 166 57.43 33.65 69.18
C GLU A 166 57.54 34.93 70.04
N GLY A 167 56.42 35.39 70.63
CA GLY A 167 56.40 36.50 71.58
C GLY A 167 57.19 36.22 72.87
N GLU A 168 57.02 35.06 73.49
CA GLU A 168 57.77 34.66 74.69
C GLU A 168 59.27 34.53 74.42
N ILE A 169 59.66 33.98 73.27
CA ILE A 169 61.06 33.87 72.86
C ILE A 169 61.66 35.26 72.63
N GLU A 170 60.90 36.19 72.05
CA GLU A 170 61.33 37.57 71.86
C GLU A 170 61.50 38.33 73.19
N GLU A 171 60.60 38.14 74.16
CA GLU A 171 60.74 38.69 75.52
C GLU A 171 61.97 38.11 76.24
N THR A 172 62.20 36.79 76.09
CA THR A 172 63.38 36.12 76.64
C THR A 172 64.66 36.68 76.03
N ARG A 173 64.68 36.88 74.70
CA ARG A 173 65.81 37.50 74.00
C ARG A 173 66.10 38.90 74.54
N GLN A 174 65.07 39.74 74.70
CA GLN A 174 65.23 41.09 75.24
C GLN A 174 65.76 41.08 76.67
N SER A 175 65.22 40.21 77.53
CA SER A 175 65.67 40.04 78.91
C SER A 175 67.14 39.59 78.99
N PHE A 176 67.53 38.65 78.12
CA PHE A 176 68.91 38.17 78.05
C PHE A 176 69.87 39.25 77.53
N GLN A 177 69.46 40.02 76.52
CA GLN A 177 70.22 41.18 76.03
C GLN A 177 70.41 42.21 77.15
N ASN A 178 69.35 42.56 77.88
CA ASN A 178 69.41 43.50 79.00
C ASN A 178 70.38 43.03 80.10
N TYR A 179 70.38 41.74 80.42
CA TYR A 179 71.32 41.17 81.40
C TYR A 179 72.78 41.28 80.93
N ILE A 180 73.05 40.99 79.65
CA ILE A 180 74.38 41.15 79.04
C ILE A 180 74.81 42.62 79.10
N ASP A 181 73.92 43.54 78.72
CA ASP A 181 74.22 44.97 78.68
C ASP A 181 74.56 45.52 80.08
N ILE A 182 73.90 45.05 81.14
CA ILE A 182 74.18 45.43 82.53
C ILE A 182 75.49 44.81 83.02
N THR A 183 75.73 43.53 82.75
CA THR A 183 76.87 42.78 83.31
C THR A 183 78.17 43.08 82.55
N PHE A 184 78.08 43.34 81.25
CA PHE A 184 79.19 43.53 80.33
C PHE A 184 78.99 44.74 79.42
N PRO A 185 79.00 45.98 79.96
CA PRO A 185 78.65 47.20 79.21
C PRO A 185 79.60 47.56 78.08
N THR A 186 80.75 46.88 77.97
CA THR A 186 81.74 47.08 76.90
C THR A 186 81.48 46.21 75.66
N LEU A 187 80.53 45.27 75.72
CA LEU A 187 80.13 44.46 74.56
C LEU A 187 79.23 45.25 73.60
N ALA A 188 79.32 44.94 72.31
CA ALA A 188 78.45 45.54 71.30
C ALA A 188 77.01 45.00 71.41
N PRO A 189 75.96 45.81 71.15
CA PRO A 189 74.57 45.35 71.18
C PRO A 189 74.28 44.18 70.23
N GLY A 190 73.21 43.44 70.49
CA GLY A 190 72.74 42.35 69.62
C GLY A 190 73.38 40.98 69.89
N GLN A 191 74.03 40.81 71.04
CA GLN A 191 74.60 39.51 71.44
C GLN A 191 73.55 38.41 71.59
N ALA A 192 72.29 38.77 71.86
CA ALA A 192 71.18 37.83 71.98
C ALA A 192 70.45 37.56 70.64
N ASP A 193 70.89 38.14 69.51
CA ASP A 193 70.15 38.08 68.25
C ASP A 193 70.02 36.66 67.66
N PHE A 194 70.88 35.73 68.09
CA PHE A 194 70.82 34.32 67.67
C PHE A 194 69.60 33.55 68.22
N ILE A 195 68.95 34.04 69.28
CA ILE A 195 67.85 33.33 69.98
C ILE A 195 66.59 33.21 69.10
N LEU A 196 66.50 34.01 68.05
CA LEU A 196 65.31 34.65 67.48
C LEU A 196 65.65 35.19 66.08
N PRO A 197 65.57 34.46 64.96
CA PRO A 197 65.85 35.08 63.66
C PRO A 197 64.90 36.24 63.37
N PHE A 198 65.43 37.40 62.95
CA PHE A 198 64.60 38.53 62.54
C PHE A 198 63.76 38.15 61.33
N ARG A 199 62.44 38.12 61.49
CA ARG A 199 61.52 37.92 60.36
C ARG A 199 61.33 39.23 59.60
N LYS A 200 61.30 39.16 58.27
CA LYS A 200 60.73 40.23 57.45
C LYS A 200 59.24 40.31 57.78
N ARG A 201 58.77 41.44 58.30
CA ARG A 201 57.33 41.72 58.28
C ARG A 201 56.94 41.85 56.82
N LEU A 202 56.01 41.02 56.38
CA LEU A 202 55.31 41.22 55.12
C LEU A 202 54.25 42.27 55.43
N ASP A 203 54.49 43.50 55.00
CA ASP A 203 53.47 44.54 54.91
C ASP A 203 52.45 44.16 53.82
#